data_AF-A0A497T9V0-F1
#
_entry.id   AF-A0A497T9V0-F1
#
_cell.length_a   1.000
_cell.length_b   1.000
_cell.length_c   1.000
_cell.angle_alpha   90.00
_cell.angle_beta   90.00
_cell.angle_gamma   90.00
#
_symmetry.space_group_name_H-M   'P 1'
#
loop_
_entity.id
_entity.type
_entity.pdbx_description
1 polymer ?
#
loop_
_entity_poly.entity_id
_entity_poly.type
_entity_poly.pdbx_seq_one_letter_code
_entity_poly.pdbx_strand_id
1 'polypeptide(L)'
;MNERRFRRGLIGLAITVVILTSIAYIFPQSARGATPTISYASPSNGATFVDVIPGEGVNWTVNVTDSDGNLQRVRLLSNSSGSWQVFYDSGDLGGVSYHNASGINPDWTGSWKTYYWRVACYDGTWTNYTYSFTTEYVFGQPHCIALNDDKALTTSVLYKNTTGDYYLWITQDTDDDILVKTSSLGTDFMTKSSIKACDG
;
A
#
# COMPACT_ATOMS: atom_id res chain seq x y z
N MET A 1 -63.64 7.80 48.88
CA MET A 1 -63.11 7.40 47.56
C MET A 1 -62.83 5.90 47.61
N ASN A 2 -63.51 5.09 46.80
CA ASN A 2 -63.50 3.62 46.94
C ASN A 2 -62.12 3.03 46.63
N GLU A 3 -61.53 2.36 47.61
CA GLU A 3 -60.21 1.70 47.57
C GLU A 3 -60.02 0.79 46.34
N ARG A 4 -61.12 0.17 45.86
CA ARG A 4 -61.14 -0.64 44.64
C ARG A 4 -60.83 0.15 43.36
N ARG A 5 -61.23 1.42 43.26
CA ARG A 5 -60.92 2.28 42.09
C ARG A 5 -59.46 2.72 42.11
N PHE A 6 -58.92 3.00 43.29
CA PHE A 6 -57.50 3.35 43.48
C PHE A 6 -56.57 2.18 43.12
N ARG A 7 -56.88 0.96 43.60
CA ARG A 7 -56.13 -0.26 43.27
C ARG A 7 -56.15 -0.60 41.77
N ARG A 8 -57.29 -0.39 41.08
CA ARG A 8 -57.39 -0.59 39.62
C ARG A 8 -56.59 0.43 38.81
N GLY A 9 -56.54 1.68 39.25
CA GLY A 9 -55.70 2.72 38.63
C GLY A 9 -54.20 2.43 38.78
N LEU A 10 -53.79 1.95 39.97
CA LEU A 10 -52.41 1.55 40.25
C LEU A 10 -51.96 0.33 39.45
N ILE A 11 -52.82 -0.68 39.30
CA ILE A 11 -52.55 -1.87 38.48
C ILE A 11 -52.44 -1.48 37.00
N GLY A 12 -53.32 -0.61 36.50
CA GLY A 12 -53.25 -0.10 35.14
C GLY A 12 -51.93 0.63 34.87
N LEU A 13 -51.54 1.55 35.76
CA LEU A 13 -50.28 2.29 35.67
C LEU A 13 -49.06 1.36 35.70
N ALA A 14 -49.04 0.37 36.60
CA ALA A 14 -47.95 -0.59 36.71
C ALA A 14 -47.79 -1.43 35.44
N ILE A 15 -48.88 -1.89 34.83
CA ILE A 15 -48.85 -2.63 33.57
C ILE A 15 -48.32 -1.75 32.43
N THR A 16 -48.75 -0.49 32.35
CA THR A 16 -48.26 0.44 31.33
C THR A 16 -46.77 0.74 31.47
N VAL A 17 -46.28 0.95 32.70
CA VAL A 17 -44.85 1.17 32.98
C VAL A 17 -44.03 -0.07 32.61
N VAL A 18 -44.48 -1.27 32.99
CA VAL A 18 -43.80 -2.52 32.64
C VAL A 18 -43.72 -2.73 31.13
N ILE A 19 -44.81 -2.47 30.39
CA ILE A 19 -44.81 -2.59 28.92
C ILE A 19 -43.84 -1.57 28.29
N LEU A 20 -43.86 -0.31 28.73
CA LEU A 20 -42.95 0.73 28.23
C LEU A 20 -41.48 0.44 28.53
N THR A 21 -41.16 -0.05 29.74
CA THR A 21 -39.79 -0.46 30.07
C THR A 21 -39.37 -1.72 29.31
N SER A 22 -40.28 -2.66 29.05
CA SER A 22 -39.99 -3.89 28.29
C SER A 22 -39.68 -3.60 26.82
N ILE A 23 -40.35 -2.60 26.21
CA ILE A 23 -40.08 -2.19 24.82
C ILE A 23 -38.67 -1.57 24.69
N ALA A 24 -38.19 -0.86 25.71
CA ALA A 24 -36.82 -0.32 25.72
C ALA A 24 -35.72 -1.40 25.78
N TYR A 25 -36.05 -2.64 26.19
CA TYR A 25 -35.12 -3.77 26.23
C TYR A 25 -35.12 -4.65 24.96
N ILE A 26 -36.09 -4.48 24.05
CA ILE A 26 -36.21 -5.31 22.83
C ILE A 26 -35.49 -4.66 21.63
N PHE A 27 -35.16 -3.38 21.71
CA PHE A 27 -34.18 -2.79 20.79
C PHE A 27 -32.80 -2.97 21.41
N PRO A 28 -31.91 -3.82 20.85
CA PRO A 28 -30.50 -3.59 21.10
C PRO A 28 -30.25 -2.15 20.68
N GLN A 29 -29.90 -1.27 21.62
CA GLN A 29 -29.22 -0.06 21.23
C GLN A 29 -28.01 -0.56 20.45
N SER A 30 -27.97 -0.33 19.14
CA SER A 30 -26.72 -0.42 18.39
C SER A 30 -25.71 0.30 19.26
N ALA A 31 -24.60 -0.36 19.61
CA ALA A 31 -23.60 0.19 20.51
C ALA A 31 -22.95 1.40 19.83
N ARG A 32 -23.65 2.52 19.81
CA ARG A 32 -23.36 3.68 18.99
C ARG A 32 -22.12 4.35 19.58
N GLY A 33 -21.04 4.38 18.81
CA GLY A 33 -19.73 4.85 19.24
C GLY A 33 -18.64 3.78 19.21
N ALA A 34 -18.81 2.68 18.47
CA ALA A 34 -17.71 1.77 18.21
C ALA A 34 -16.78 2.38 17.16
N THR A 35 -15.48 2.49 17.47
CA THR A 35 -14.52 3.05 16.52
C THR A 35 -14.18 2.01 15.44
N PRO A 36 -14.17 2.39 14.14
CA PRO A 36 -13.75 1.52 13.05
C PRO A 36 -12.35 0.96 13.29
N THR A 37 -12.15 -0.33 13.06
CA THR A 37 -10.86 -1.00 13.17
C THR A 37 -10.37 -1.50 11.82
N ILE A 38 -9.05 -1.59 11.63
CA ILE A 38 -8.44 -2.19 10.46
C ILE A 38 -8.25 -3.68 10.70
N SER A 39 -9.06 -4.52 10.06
CA SER A 39 -8.97 -5.98 10.20
C SER A 39 -7.87 -6.58 9.31
N TYR A 40 -7.51 -5.89 8.23
CA TYR A 40 -6.38 -6.26 7.38
C TYR A 40 -5.80 -5.03 6.67
N ALA A 41 -4.47 -4.98 6.56
CA ALA A 41 -3.74 -3.96 5.82
C ALA A 41 -2.52 -4.60 5.15
N SER A 42 -2.44 -4.44 3.83
CA SER A 42 -1.28 -4.76 3.02
C SER A 42 -0.88 -3.52 2.21
N PRO A 43 0.39 -3.09 2.23
CA PRO A 43 1.50 -3.67 3.02
C PRO A 43 1.34 -3.46 4.53
N SER A 44 1.58 -4.49 5.36
CA SER A 44 1.39 -4.39 6.81
C SER A 44 2.37 -3.43 7.49
N ASN A 45 2.06 -2.99 8.72
CA ASN A 45 2.93 -2.05 9.42
C ASN A 45 4.30 -2.67 9.73
N GLY A 46 5.37 -2.00 9.33
CA GLY A 46 6.74 -2.47 9.46
C GLY A 46 7.14 -3.55 8.46
N ALA A 47 6.31 -3.84 7.44
CA ALA A 47 6.67 -4.82 6.42
C ALA A 47 7.98 -4.41 5.71
N THR A 48 8.81 -5.41 5.43
CA THR A 48 10.08 -5.25 4.71
C THR A 48 10.05 -6.11 3.45
N PHE A 49 10.85 -5.74 2.44
CA PHE A 49 10.88 -6.44 1.16
C PHE A 49 9.50 -6.48 0.48
N VAL A 50 8.77 -5.37 0.53
CA VAL A 50 7.48 -5.26 -0.17
C VAL A 50 7.75 -5.18 -1.68
N ASP A 51 7.14 -6.12 -2.41
CA ASP A 51 7.20 -6.22 -3.87
C ASP A 51 6.70 -4.93 -4.54
N VAL A 52 7.48 -4.47 -5.52
CA VAL A 52 7.17 -3.31 -6.35
C VAL A 52 7.05 -3.79 -7.78
N ILE A 53 5.85 -3.66 -8.35
CA ILE A 53 5.62 -3.94 -9.76
C ILE A 53 6.39 -2.89 -10.58
N PRO A 54 7.39 -3.31 -11.39
CA PRO A 54 8.21 -2.37 -12.14
C PRO A 54 7.36 -1.51 -13.08
N GLY A 55 7.47 -0.19 -12.94
CA GLY A 55 6.70 0.78 -13.74
C GLY A 55 5.27 1.03 -13.26
N GLU A 56 4.75 0.28 -12.29
CA GLU A 56 3.38 0.44 -11.80
C GLU A 56 3.29 0.84 -10.32
N GLY A 57 4.20 0.38 -9.45
CA GLY A 57 4.21 0.70 -8.02
C GLY A 57 3.85 -0.49 -7.13
N VAL A 58 3.21 -0.24 -6.00
CA VAL A 58 2.95 -1.27 -4.98
C VAL A 58 1.45 -1.53 -4.84
N ASN A 59 1.09 -2.81 -4.80
CA ASN A 59 -0.27 -3.25 -4.49
C ASN A 59 -0.63 -2.93 -3.03
N TRP A 60 -1.86 -2.48 -2.81
CA TRP A 60 -2.42 -2.26 -1.49
C TRP A 60 -3.78 -2.94 -1.35
N THR A 61 -4.09 -3.37 -0.14
CA THR A 61 -5.39 -3.93 0.25
C THR A 61 -5.70 -3.50 1.68
N VAL A 62 -6.93 -3.05 1.92
CA VAL A 62 -7.43 -2.75 3.26
C VAL A 62 -8.81 -3.34 3.48
N ASN A 63 -9.01 -3.87 4.70
CA ASN A 63 -10.31 -4.27 5.20
C ASN A 63 -10.59 -3.47 6.48
N VAL A 64 -11.67 -2.70 6.45
CA VAL A 64 -12.14 -1.88 7.57
C VAL A 64 -13.43 -2.49 8.09
N THR A 65 -13.55 -2.58 9.42
CA THR A 65 -14.75 -3.06 10.10
C THR A 65 -15.21 -2.04 11.12
N ASP A 66 -16.51 -1.84 11.20
CA ASP A 66 -17.15 -1.00 12.20
C ASP A 66 -18.31 -1.79 12.83
N SER A 67 -18.19 -2.12 14.11
CA SER A 67 -19.10 -3.05 14.79
C SER A 67 -20.45 -2.44 15.12
N ASP A 68 -20.60 -1.11 15.07
CA ASP A 68 -21.89 -0.46 15.24
C ASP A 68 -22.60 -0.15 13.92
N GLY A 69 -21.94 -0.41 12.79
CA GLY A 69 -22.50 -0.31 11.46
C GLY A 69 -22.55 1.12 10.90
N ASN A 70 -21.79 2.06 11.46
CA ASN A 70 -21.85 3.46 11.09
C ASN A 70 -20.62 3.97 10.31
N LEU A 71 -19.88 3.10 9.62
CA LEU A 71 -18.77 3.52 8.77
C LEU A 71 -19.31 4.31 7.56
N GLN A 72 -18.93 5.57 7.47
CA GLN A 72 -19.43 6.51 6.47
C GLN A 72 -18.42 6.78 5.35
N ARG A 73 -17.11 6.69 5.62
CA ARG A 73 -16.07 6.95 4.60
C ARG A 73 -14.72 6.35 4.98
N VAL A 74 -13.97 5.89 3.98
CA VAL A 74 -12.58 5.45 4.13
C VAL A 74 -11.71 6.20 3.11
N ARG A 75 -10.60 6.77 3.59
CA ARG A 75 -9.56 7.39 2.77
C ARG A 75 -8.22 6.74 3.02
N LEU A 76 -7.47 6.53 1.95
CA LEU A 76 -6.07 6.17 2.05
C LEU A 76 -5.19 7.34 1.65
N LEU A 77 -4.17 7.59 2.47
CA LEU A 77 -3.23 8.68 2.27
C LEU A 77 -1.79 8.17 2.26
N SER A 78 -0.92 8.82 1.49
CA SER A 78 0.52 8.57 1.52
C SER A 78 1.30 9.86 1.72
N ASN A 79 2.47 9.77 2.36
CA ASN A 79 3.41 10.88 2.47
C ASN A 79 4.57 10.82 1.46
N SER A 80 4.47 9.97 0.43
CA SER A 80 5.52 9.75 -0.57
C SER A 80 6.00 11.04 -1.26
N SER A 81 5.13 12.04 -1.39
CA SER A 81 5.41 13.36 -1.98
C SER A 81 5.95 14.40 -0.99
N GLY A 82 6.21 14.03 0.26
CA GLY A 82 6.64 14.94 1.33
C GLY A 82 5.49 15.57 2.13
N SER A 83 4.23 15.30 1.76
CA SER A 83 3.03 15.68 2.53
C SER A 83 1.97 14.60 2.41
N TRP A 84 1.04 14.51 3.38
CA TRP A 84 -0.05 13.54 3.33
C TRP A 84 -1.05 13.88 2.22
N GLN A 85 -1.09 13.06 1.17
CA GLN A 85 -2.01 13.19 0.05
C GLN A 85 -2.94 11.99 -0.04
N VAL A 86 -4.22 12.23 -0.35
CA VAL A 86 -5.20 11.16 -0.56
C VAL A 86 -4.94 10.52 -1.93
N PHE A 87 -4.76 9.20 -1.96
CA PHE A 87 -4.63 8.43 -3.20
C PHE A 87 -5.80 7.47 -3.45
N TYR A 88 -6.65 7.26 -2.45
CA TYR A 88 -7.92 6.55 -2.60
C TYR A 88 -8.97 7.15 -1.65
N ASP A 89 -10.21 7.21 -2.12
CA ASP A 89 -11.37 7.64 -1.35
C ASP A 89 -12.57 6.74 -1.71
N SER A 90 -13.22 6.16 -0.70
CA SER A 90 -14.41 5.32 -0.92
C SER A 90 -15.63 6.10 -1.42
N GLY A 91 -15.61 7.43 -1.28
CA GLY A 91 -16.83 8.22 -1.34
C GLY A 91 -17.70 8.03 -0.10
N ASP A 92 -18.93 8.53 -0.15
CA ASP A 92 -19.91 8.32 0.91
C ASP A 92 -20.43 6.87 0.87
N LEU A 93 -20.31 6.17 1.99
CA LEU A 93 -20.77 4.80 2.17
C LEU A 93 -22.19 4.73 2.77
N GLY A 94 -22.72 5.83 3.31
CA GLY A 94 -24.07 5.88 3.87
C GLY A 94 -24.28 5.10 5.18
N GLY A 95 -23.20 4.69 5.86
CA GLY A 95 -23.26 3.93 7.12
C GLY A 95 -23.30 2.41 6.87
N VAL A 96 -22.13 1.78 6.87
CA VAL A 96 -21.94 0.34 6.69
C VAL A 96 -21.14 -0.27 7.82
N SER A 97 -21.19 -1.59 7.99
CA SER A 97 -20.37 -2.30 8.99
C SER A 97 -18.98 -2.72 8.50
N TYR A 98 -18.73 -2.65 7.19
CA TYR A 98 -17.43 -2.99 6.62
C TYR A 98 -17.18 -2.29 5.29
N HIS A 99 -15.91 -2.08 4.97
CA HIS A 99 -15.46 -1.63 3.66
C HIS A 99 -14.13 -2.30 3.29
N ASN A 100 -14.09 -2.90 2.11
CA ASN A 100 -12.88 -3.56 1.59
C ASN A 100 -12.48 -2.87 0.29
N ALA A 101 -11.19 -2.60 0.13
CA ALA A 101 -10.66 -1.99 -1.08
C ALA A 101 -9.25 -2.49 -1.37
N SER A 102 -8.90 -2.54 -2.65
CA SER A 102 -7.56 -2.82 -3.12
C SER A 102 -7.24 -2.01 -4.38
N GLY A 103 -5.96 -1.88 -4.68
CA GLY A 103 -5.47 -1.20 -5.87
C GLY A 103 -3.95 -1.14 -5.90
N ILE A 104 -3.41 -0.28 -6.77
CA ILE A 104 -1.97 0.00 -6.87
C ILE A 104 -1.75 1.47 -6.53
N ASN A 105 -0.68 1.76 -5.77
CA ASN A 105 -0.20 3.14 -5.60
C ASN A 105 1.05 3.35 -6.48
N PRO A 106 0.97 4.21 -7.51
CA PRO A 106 2.06 4.41 -8.46
C PRO A 106 3.23 5.25 -7.93
N ASP A 107 3.07 5.88 -6.76
CA ASP A 107 4.12 6.69 -6.15
C ASP A 107 5.05 5.87 -5.24
N TRP A 108 4.77 4.58 -5.04
CA TRP A 108 5.54 3.67 -4.20
C TRP A 108 6.55 2.85 -5.01
N THR A 109 7.49 3.52 -5.67
CA THR A 109 8.39 2.90 -6.69
C THR A 109 9.87 2.84 -6.28
N GLY A 110 10.18 3.22 -5.04
CA GLY A 110 11.57 3.39 -4.62
C GLY A 110 12.22 2.05 -4.32
N SER A 111 13.51 1.90 -4.59
CA SER A 111 14.29 0.72 -4.20
C SER A 111 14.79 0.88 -2.76
N TRP A 112 14.57 -0.13 -1.91
CA TRP A 112 14.89 -0.09 -0.47
C TRP A 112 14.36 1.15 0.26
N LYS A 113 13.20 1.64 -0.16
CA LYS A 113 12.65 2.91 0.33
C LYS A 113 11.52 2.64 1.30
N THR A 114 11.59 3.28 2.47
CA THR A 114 10.49 3.27 3.43
C THR A 114 9.43 4.31 3.03
N TYR A 115 8.20 3.85 2.88
CA TYR A 115 7.02 4.69 2.65
C TYR A 115 6.13 4.69 3.89
N TYR A 116 5.43 5.81 4.11
CA TYR A 116 4.38 5.88 5.11
C TYR A 116 3.04 6.10 4.43
N TRP A 117 2.04 5.41 4.97
CA TRP A 117 0.68 5.47 4.47
C TRP A 117 -0.30 5.43 5.64
N ARG A 118 -1.53 5.85 5.41
CA ARG A 118 -2.56 5.99 6.44
C ARG A 118 -3.89 5.52 5.92
N VAL A 119 -4.62 4.78 6.76
CA VAL A 119 -6.04 4.52 6.60
C VAL A 119 -6.80 5.45 7.54
N ALA A 120 -7.62 6.33 6.97
CA ALA A 120 -8.48 7.24 7.70
C ALA A 120 -9.93 6.78 7.54
N CYS A 121 -10.60 6.47 8.64
CA CYS A 121 -11.97 5.98 8.69
C CYS A 121 -12.85 7.04 9.35
N TYR A 122 -14.03 7.29 8.79
CA TYR A 122 -15.00 8.23 9.33
C TYR A 122 -16.30 7.51 9.67
N ASP A 123 -16.71 7.60 10.92
CA ASP A 123 -17.93 7.05 11.52
C ASP A 123 -18.76 8.14 12.23
N GLY A 124 -18.50 9.41 11.91
CA GLY A 124 -18.88 10.58 12.70
C GLY A 124 -17.68 11.28 13.33
N THR A 125 -16.55 10.58 13.50
CA THR A 125 -15.24 11.18 13.79
C THR A 125 -14.16 10.52 12.95
N TRP A 126 -13.12 11.27 12.57
CA TRP A 126 -11.99 10.69 11.85
C TRP A 126 -11.07 9.92 12.79
N THR A 127 -10.93 8.61 12.56
CA THR A 127 -9.92 7.76 13.18
C THR A 127 -8.84 7.42 12.17
N ASN A 128 -7.58 7.55 12.56
CA ASN A 128 -6.44 7.42 11.66
C ASN A 128 -5.50 6.29 12.12
N TYR A 129 -5.16 5.40 11.20
CA TYR A 129 -4.19 4.32 11.39
C TYR A 129 -3.01 4.56 10.46
N THR A 130 -1.83 4.81 11.04
CA THR A 130 -0.61 5.07 10.25
C THR A 130 0.25 3.83 10.19
N TYR A 131 0.72 3.53 8.99
CA TYR A 131 1.53 2.37 8.64
C TYR A 131 2.83 2.84 7.98
N SER A 132 3.84 1.99 8.07
CA SER A 132 5.07 2.11 7.28
C SER A 132 5.42 0.78 6.66
N PHE A 133 6.10 0.79 5.52
CA PHE A 133 6.69 -0.41 4.95
C PHE A 133 7.94 -0.01 4.15
N THR A 134 8.83 -0.97 3.93
CA THR A 134 10.04 -0.80 3.12
C THR A 134 9.96 -1.72 1.91
N THR A 135 10.06 -1.12 0.73
CA THR A 135 10.10 -1.85 -0.54
C THR A 135 11.35 -2.71 -0.65
N GLU A 136 11.27 -3.77 -1.44
CA GLU A 136 12.44 -4.53 -1.82
C GLU A 136 13.37 -3.76 -2.77
N TYR A 137 14.45 -4.41 -3.19
CA TYR A 137 15.24 -3.89 -4.30
C TYR A 137 14.43 -3.96 -5.58
N VAL A 138 13.98 -2.81 -6.07
CA VAL A 138 13.46 -2.71 -7.43
C VAL A 138 14.65 -2.80 -8.36
N PHE A 139 14.90 -3.98 -8.91
CA PHE A 139 15.82 -4.12 -10.04
C PHE A 139 15.25 -3.19 -11.12
N GLY A 140 16.00 -2.16 -11.54
CA GLY A 140 15.73 -1.57 -12.84
C GLY A 140 15.67 -2.72 -13.85
N GLN A 141 14.76 -2.69 -14.82
CA GLN A 141 14.60 -3.79 -15.80
C GLN A 141 15.99 -4.31 -16.19
N PRO A 142 16.33 -5.58 -15.91
CA PRO A 142 17.66 -6.08 -16.19
C PRO A 142 17.85 -5.99 -17.70
N HIS A 143 18.60 -4.99 -18.13
CA HIS A 143 19.03 -4.89 -19.50
C HIS A 143 20.20 -5.85 -19.64
N CYS A 144 20.07 -6.82 -20.55
CA CYS A 144 21.23 -7.59 -20.97
C CYS A 144 22.27 -6.60 -21.49
N ILE A 145 23.39 -6.46 -20.76
CA ILE A 145 24.44 -5.49 -21.09
C ILE A 145 25.46 -6.15 -22.02
N ALA A 146 25.66 -7.46 -21.87
CA ALA A 146 26.43 -8.32 -22.75
C ALA A 146 25.94 -9.77 -22.66
N LEU A 147 25.78 -10.40 -23.82
CA LEU A 147 25.54 -11.84 -23.94
C LEU A 147 26.20 -12.30 -25.23
N ASN A 148 26.94 -13.40 -25.16
CA ASN A 148 27.59 -14.04 -26.29
C ASN A 148 27.52 -15.54 -26.05
N ASP A 149 26.95 -16.27 -27.00
CA ASP A 149 26.80 -17.73 -26.98
C ASP A 149 28.01 -18.46 -27.57
N ASP A 150 28.83 -17.77 -28.37
CA ASP A 150 30.07 -18.30 -28.95
C ASP A 150 31.30 -18.11 -28.04
N LYS A 151 31.22 -17.20 -27.06
CA LYS A 151 32.36 -16.78 -26.23
C LYS A 151 31.98 -16.73 -24.75
N ALA A 152 32.81 -17.31 -23.88
CA ALA A 152 32.66 -17.11 -22.44
C ALA A 152 33.07 -15.68 -22.05
N LEU A 153 32.18 -14.97 -21.38
CA LEU A 153 32.45 -13.65 -20.83
C LEU A 153 32.84 -13.83 -19.35
N THR A 154 34.10 -13.62 -19.02
CA THR A 154 34.66 -13.94 -17.68
C THR A 154 34.64 -12.78 -16.71
N THR A 155 34.67 -11.54 -17.22
CA THR A 155 34.64 -10.33 -16.42
C THR A 155 33.88 -9.25 -17.17
N SER A 156 33.10 -8.45 -16.44
CA SER A 156 32.49 -7.23 -16.97
C SER A 156 32.55 -6.09 -15.97
N VAL A 157 32.81 -4.88 -16.47
CA VAL A 157 32.83 -3.65 -15.67
C VAL A 157 32.02 -2.59 -16.41
N LEU A 158 31.03 -2.02 -15.73
CA LEU A 158 30.31 -0.84 -16.20
C LEU A 158 30.76 0.37 -15.38
N TYR A 159 31.26 1.41 -16.05
CA TYR A 159 31.57 2.69 -15.39
C TYR A 159 31.02 3.88 -16.18
N LYS A 160 30.74 4.96 -15.47
CA LYS A 160 30.32 6.25 -16.03
C LYS A 160 31.45 7.25 -15.86
N ASN A 161 31.88 7.88 -16.94
CA ASN A 161 32.96 8.87 -16.89
C ASN A 161 32.45 10.24 -16.42
N THR A 162 33.35 11.23 -16.31
CA THR A 162 33.01 12.59 -15.90
C THR A 162 32.24 13.40 -16.94
N THR A 163 32.21 12.98 -18.21
CA THR A 163 31.37 13.60 -19.26
C THR A 163 29.95 13.04 -19.29
N GLY A 164 29.67 11.98 -18.51
CA GLY A 164 28.38 11.34 -18.40
C GLY A 164 28.18 10.14 -19.33
N ASP A 165 29.19 9.78 -20.11
CA ASP A 165 29.18 8.61 -20.97
C ASP A 165 29.48 7.33 -20.20
N TYR A 166 28.86 6.24 -20.63
CA TYR A 166 29.00 4.92 -20.04
C TYR A 166 29.95 4.07 -20.89
N TYR A 167 30.78 3.31 -20.20
CA TYR A 167 31.75 2.40 -20.78
C TYR A 167 31.54 1.02 -20.17
N LEU A 168 31.35 0.04 -21.05
CA LEU A 168 31.25 -1.35 -20.69
C LEU A 168 32.52 -2.05 -21.15
N TRP A 169 33.28 -2.58 -20.20
CA TRP A 169 34.42 -3.44 -20.46
C TRP A 169 34.01 -4.90 -20.28
N ILE A 170 34.44 -5.75 -21.21
CA ILE A 170 34.15 -7.17 -21.19
C ILE A 170 35.43 -7.91 -21.56
N THR A 171 35.83 -8.89 -20.75
CA THR A 171 36.92 -9.81 -21.09
C THR A 171 36.32 -11.06 -21.75
N GLN A 172 36.83 -11.42 -22.93
CA GLN A 172 36.49 -12.67 -23.59
C GLN A 172 37.53 -13.74 -23.25
N ASP A 173 37.06 -14.90 -22.78
CA ASP A 173 37.91 -16.00 -22.28
C ASP A 173 38.84 -16.60 -23.35
N THR A 174 38.44 -16.56 -24.62
CA THR A 174 39.18 -17.27 -25.68
C THR A 174 40.38 -16.50 -26.22
N ASP A 175 40.38 -15.18 -26.09
CA ASP A 175 41.37 -14.31 -26.72
C ASP A 175 42.05 -13.36 -25.71
N ASP A 176 41.67 -13.44 -24.41
CA ASP A 176 42.05 -12.50 -23.33
C ASP A 176 41.82 -11.02 -23.68
N ASP A 177 41.01 -10.76 -24.71
CA ASP A 177 40.77 -9.45 -25.23
C ASP A 177 39.83 -8.67 -24.31
N ILE A 178 40.26 -7.46 -23.95
CA ILE A 178 39.40 -6.48 -23.29
C ILE A 178 38.67 -5.70 -24.38
N LEU A 179 37.37 -5.93 -24.48
CA LEU A 179 36.48 -5.21 -25.37
C LEU A 179 35.78 -4.07 -24.64
N VAL A 180 35.71 -2.91 -25.27
CA VAL A 180 35.03 -1.71 -24.78
C VAL A 180 33.85 -1.40 -25.67
N LYS A 181 32.68 -1.20 -25.06
CA LYS A 181 31.53 -0.56 -25.70
C LYS A 181 31.26 0.78 -25.02
N THR A 182 30.88 1.79 -25.80
CA THR A 182 30.57 3.14 -25.31
C THR A 182 29.12 3.52 -25.59
N SER A 183 28.47 4.14 -24.61
CA SER A 183 27.07 4.57 -24.70
C SER A 183 26.86 5.91 -24.01
N SER A 184 26.14 6.82 -24.65
CA SER A 184 25.67 8.06 -24.01
C SER A 184 24.34 7.88 -23.26
N LEU A 185 23.67 6.73 -23.42
CA LEU A 185 22.37 6.42 -22.80
C LEU A 185 22.48 5.44 -21.63
N GLY A 186 23.57 4.66 -21.56
CA GLY A 186 23.82 3.63 -20.54
C GLY A 186 23.00 2.35 -20.69
N THR A 187 22.11 2.27 -21.69
CA THR A 187 21.16 1.15 -21.86
C THR A 187 21.21 0.49 -23.24
N ASP A 188 21.90 1.07 -24.22
CA ASP A 188 21.90 0.60 -25.62
C ASP A 188 23.12 -0.25 -26.01
N PHE A 189 23.85 -0.79 -25.03
CA PHE A 189 25.09 -1.56 -25.25
C PHE A 189 24.94 -2.78 -26.18
N MET A 190 23.74 -3.38 -26.25
CA MET A 190 23.45 -4.50 -27.15
C MET A 190 23.59 -4.12 -28.63
N THR A 191 23.31 -2.87 -28.99
CA THR A 191 23.40 -2.39 -30.37
C THR A 191 24.73 -1.71 -30.67
N LYS A 192 25.57 -1.48 -29.65
CA LYS A 192 26.90 -0.88 -29.82
C LYS A 192 27.93 -1.92 -30.28
N SER A 193 28.75 -1.50 -31.24
CA SER A 193 29.99 -2.21 -31.60
C SER A 193 30.99 -2.13 -30.46
N SER A 194 31.77 -3.20 -30.30
CA SER A 194 32.93 -3.22 -29.41
C SER A 194 34.19 -2.76 -30.13
N ILE A 195 35.09 -2.12 -29.40
CA ILE A 195 36.47 -1.84 -29.81
C ILE A 195 37.42 -2.56 -28.85
N LYS A 196 38.58 -2.97 -29.33
CA LYS A 196 39.61 -3.56 -28.48
C LYS A 196 40.30 -2.46 -27.65
N ALA A 197 40.44 -2.65 -26.34
CA ALA A 197 41.01 -1.66 -25.43
C ALA A 197 42.52 -1.50 -25.61
N CYS A 198 43.20 -2.59 -25.95
CA CYS A 198 44.63 -2.65 -26.19
C CYS A 198 44.96 -3.87 -27.06
N ASP A 199 45.94 -3.72 -27.95
CA ASP A 199 46.59 -4.87 -28.57
C ASP A 199 47.51 -5.50 -27.53
N GLY A 200 47.38 -6.82 -27.31
CA GLY A 200 48.27 -7.60 -26.44
C GLY A 200 49.66 -7.76 -27.06
#